data_AF-A0A2I1R9I0-F1
#
_entry.id   AF-A0A2I1R9I0-F1
#
_cell.length_a   1.000
_cell.length_b   1.000
_cell.length_c   1.000
_cell.angle_alpha   90.00
_cell.angle_beta   90.00
_cell.angle_gamma   90.00
#
_symmetry.space_group_name_H-M   'P 1'
#
loop_
_entity.id
_entity.type
_entity.pdbx_description
1 polymer ?
#
loop_
_entity_poly.entity_id
_entity_poly.type
_entity_poly.pdbx_seq_one_letter_code
_entity_poly.pdbx_strand_id
1 'polypeptide(L)'
;MIAVIIIVATVVVALFILGGAAWFAYDSDKRVRTFARSTDLIPGRPGRAPESWATDNTREALLHRRIRYAIADVHANPAIPHDDELVAARNRLDDAVFELDDRLIASADLGEDESTEALDHAESAIKDLEKLPKKLWEAPREEQLADIDRVARVLARG
;
A
#
# COMPACT_ATOMS: atom_id res chain seq x y z
N MET A 1 11.08 5.98 -52.03
CA MET A 1 11.90 5.36 -50.95
C MET A 1 11.60 5.96 -49.58
N ILE A 2 11.64 7.29 -49.41
CA ILE A 2 11.39 7.95 -48.10
C ILE A 2 10.00 7.60 -47.52
N ALA A 3 8.94 7.63 -48.32
CA ALA A 3 7.59 7.29 -47.86
C ALA A 3 7.46 5.85 -47.34
N VAL A 4 8.15 4.88 -47.98
CA VAL A 4 8.15 3.47 -47.56
C VAL A 4 8.87 3.31 -46.21
N ILE A 5 9.98 4.03 -46.02
CA ILE A 5 10.74 4.01 -44.76
C ILE A 5 9.90 4.55 -43.61
N ILE A 6 9.17 5.65 -43.82
CA ILE A 6 8.29 6.25 -42.80
C ILE A 6 7.19 5.26 -42.40
N ILE A 7 6.52 4.65 -43.38
CA ILE A 7 5.44 3.67 -43.12
C ILE A 7 5.97 2.49 -42.29
N VAL A 8 7.13 1.93 -42.67
CA VAL A 8 7.73 0.81 -41.94
C VAL A 8 8.11 1.22 -40.51
N ALA A 9 8.71 2.40 -40.33
CA ALA A 9 9.07 2.90 -39.01
C ALA A 9 7.84 3.11 -38.12
N THR A 10 6.75 3.67 -38.65
CA THR A 10 5.50 3.86 -37.91
C THR A 10 4.88 2.54 -37.49
N VAL A 11 4.85 1.55 -38.39
CA VAL A 11 4.32 0.20 -38.07
C VAL A 11 5.15 -0.47 -36.99
N VAL A 12 6.47 -0.39 -37.05
CA VAL A 12 7.35 -0.97 -36.03
C VAL A 12 7.14 -0.29 -34.68
N VAL A 13 7.07 1.03 -34.63
CA VAL A 13 6.79 1.77 -33.38
C VAL A 13 5.41 1.41 -32.83
N ALA A 14 4.38 1.33 -33.68
CA ALA A 14 3.04 0.92 -33.27
C ALA A 14 3.03 -0.51 -32.70
N LEU A 15 3.76 -1.45 -33.30
CA LEU A 15 3.89 -2.82 -32.81
C LEU A 15 4.64 -2.89 -31.47
N PHE A 16 5.67 -2.06 -31.26
CA PHE A 16 6.36 -1.98 -29.96
C PHE A 16 5.47 -1.38 -28.86
N ILE A 17 4.67 -0.36 -29.18
CA ILE A 17 3.71 0.23 -28.24
C ILE A 17 2.61 -0.79 -27.88
N LEU A 18 2.04 -1.45 -28.88
CA LEU A 18 1.00 -2.48 -28.69
C LEU A 18 1.53 -3.71 -27.93
N GLY A 19 2.73 -4.19 -28.30
CA GLY A 19 3.39 -5.31 -27.63
C GLY A 19 3.77 -4.98 -26.18
N GLY A 20 4.29 -3.78 -25.93
CA GLY A 20 4.61 -3.29 -24.59
C GLY A 20 3.37 -3.16 -23.70
N ALA A 21 2.27 -2.62 -24.24
CA ALA A 21 1.00 -2.51 -23.51
C ALA A 21 0.39 -3.87 -23.16
N ALA A 22 0.42 -4.84 -24.08
CA ALA A 22 -0.09 -6.19 -23.84
C ALA A 22 0.73 -6.95 -22.79
N TRP A 23 2.06 -6.79 -22.80
CA TRP A 23 2.95 -7.38 -21.80
C TRP A 23 2.75 -6.75 -20.41
N PHE A 24 2.59 -5.42 -20.34
CA PHE A 24 2.33 -4.69 -19.09
C PHE A 24 0.99 -5.08 -18.44
N ALA A 25 -0.07 -5.26 -19.25
CA ALA A 25 -1.36 -5.70 -18.77
C ALA A 25 -1.33 -7.14 -18.20
N TYR A 26 -0.57 -8.04 -18.83
CA TYR A 26 -0.43 -9.42 -18.39
C TYR A 26 0.40 -9.55 -17.09
N ASP A 27 1.50 -8.80 -16.94
CA ASP A 27 2.30 -8.83 -15.71
C ASP A 27 1.54 -8.21 -14.52
N SER A 28 0.77 -7.15 -14.78
CA SER A 28 -0.07 -6.50 -13.77
C SER A 28 -1.17 -7.43 -13.26
N ASP A 29 -1.87 -8.18 -14.12
CA ASP A 29 -2.94 -9.10 -13.71
C ASP A 29 -2.42 -10.23 -12.80
N LYS A 30 -1.22 -10.77 -13.09
CA LYS A 30 -0.63 -11.83 -12.28
C LYS A 30 -0.20 -11.32 -10.90
N ARG A 31 0.43 -10.15 -10.84
CA ARG A 31 0.83 -9.51 -9.57
C ARG A 31 -0.38 -9.13 -8.72
N VAL A 32 -1.41 -8.57 -9.33
CA VAL A 32 -2.67 -8.19 -8.65
C VAL A 32 -3.41 -9.42 -8.13
N ARG A 33 -3.49 -10.52 -8.89
CA ARG A 33 -4.16 -11.76 -8.45
C ARG A 33 -3.40 -12.48 -7.33
N THR A 34 -2.06 -12.46 -7.35
CA THR A 34 -1.24 -13.00 -6.26
C THR A 34 -1.37 -12.13 -5.02
N PHE A 35 -1.33 -10.80 -5.18
CA PHE A 35 -1.55 -9.87 -4.08
C PHE A 35 -2.95 -10.09 -3.48
N ALA A 36 -4.00 -10.17 -4.29
CA ALA A 36 -5.36 -10.40 -3.81
C ALA A 36 -5.55 -11.68 -2.97
N ARG A 37 -4.65 -12.68 -3.12
CA ARG A 37 -4.62 -13.91 -2.31
C ARG A 37 -3.56 -13.91 -1.20
N SER A 38 -2.72 -12.89 -1.12
CA SER A 38 -1.70 -12.75 -0.07
C SER A 38 -2.21 -11.87 1.07
N THR A 39 -1.66 -12.08 2.25
CA THR A 39 -1.76 -11.19 3.41
C THR A 39 -0.66 -10.13 3.45
N ASP A 40 -0.01 -9.88 2.31
CA ASP A 40 1.03 -8.86 2.19
C ASP A 40 0.41 -7.46 2.38
N LEU A 41 0.95 -6.69 3.32
CA LEU A 41 0.57 -5.29 3.54
C LEU A 41 1.01 -4.40 2.37
N ILE A 42 2.23 -4.63 1.87
CA ILE A 42 2.86 -3.85 0.81
C ILE A 42 3.29 -4.80 -0.30
N PRO A 43 2.95 -4.53 -1.58
CA PRO A 43 3.35 -5.38 -2.68
C PRO A 43 4.86 -5.66 -2.69
N GLY A 44 5.23 -6.93 -2.63
CA GLY A 44 6.64 -7.36 -2.64
C GLY A 44 7.34 -7.40 -1.28
N ARG A 45 6.66 -7.00 -0.19
CA ARG A 45 7.09 -7.25 1.19
C ARG A 45 6.15 -8.28 1.83
N PRO A 46 6.62 -9.51 2.12
CA PRO A 46 5.80 -10.55 2.73
C PRO A 46 5.14 -10.06 4.02
N GLY A 47 3.82 -10.27 4.13
CA GLY A 47 3.06 -10.04 5.36
C GLY A 47 3.40 -11.06 6.45
N ARG A 48 3.00 -10.76 7.68
CA ARG A 48 3.12 -11.66 8.85
C ARG A 48 1.78 -12.17 9.36
N ALA A 49 0.69 -11.59 8.86
CA ALA A 49 -0.67 -11.99 9.19
C ALA A 49 -0.98 -13.43 8.74
N PRO A 50 -1.75 -14.20 9.53
CA PRO A 50 -2.17 -15.56 9.19
C PRO A 50 -2.84 -15.63 7.83
N GLU A 51 -2.52 -16.65 7.02
CA GLU A 51 -3.08 -16.81 5.68
C GLU A 51 -4.63 -16.81 5.66
N SER A 52 -5.26 -17.29 6.73
CA SER A 52 -6.72 -17.30 6.87
C SER A 52 -7.34 -15.89 6.78
N TRP A 53 -6.64 -14.84 7.22
CA TRP A 53 -7.12 -13.46 7.19
C TRP A 53 -7.39 -12.92 5.78
N ALA A 54 -6.84 -13.56 4.74
CA ALA A 54 -7.18 -13.25 3.36
C ALA A 54 -8.69 -13.42 3.08
N THR A 55 -9.36 -14.33 3.81
CA THR A 55 -10.79 -14.66 3.63
C THR A 55 -11.63 -14.52 4.89
N ASP A 56 -11.03 -14.41 6.06
CA ASP A 56 -11.74 -14.32 7.33
C ASP A 56 -12.43 -12.95 7.54
N ASN A 57 -13.41 -12.93 8.45
CA ASN A 57 -14.15 -11.73 8.86
C ASN A 57 -14.00 -11.44 10.37
N THR A 58 -12.99 -12.00 11.02
CA THR A 58 -12.60 -11.56 12.37
C THR A 58 -12.23 -10.08 12.36
N ARG A 59 -12.30 -9.43 13.52
CA ARG A 59 -12.05 -7.99 13.62
C ARG A 59 -10.62 -7.66 13.19
N GLU A 60 -9.66 -8.47 13.59
CA GLU A 60 -8.24 -8.40 13.20
C GLU A 60 -8.08 -8.46 11.68
N ALA A 61 -8.69 -9.45 11.02
CA ALA A 61 -8.59 -9.63 9.57
C ALA A 61 -9.16 -8.43 8.80
N LEU A 62 -10.26 -7.85 9.30
CA LEU A 62 -10.85 -6.64 8.73
C LEU A 62 -9.95 -5.42 8.92
N LEU A 63 -9.34 -5.24 10.10
CA LEU A 63 -8.40 -4.14 10.37
C LEU A 63 -7.12 -4.28 9.54
N HIS A 64 -6.53 -5.47 9.43
CA HIS A 64 -5.40 -5.77 8.55
C HIS A 64 -5.69 -5.36 7.10
N ARG A 65 -6.88 -5.74 6.59
CA ARG A 65 -7.28 -5.39 5.23
C ARG A 65 -7.41 -3.88 5.01
N ARG A 66 -7.89 -3.15 6.02
CA ARG A 66 -7.98 -1.68 5.98
C ARG A 66 -6.60 -1.02 5.94
N ILE A 67 -5.66 -1.48 6.77
CA ILE A 67 -4.27 -1.04 6.73
C ILE A 67 -3.70 -1.21 5.33
N ARG A 68 -3.88 -2.40 4.76
CA ARG A 68 -3.38 -2.78 3.44
C ARG A 68 -3.91 -1.88 2.31
N TYR A 69 -5.20 -1.55 2.32
CA TYR A 69 -5.74 -0.64 1.31
C TYR A 69 -5.21 0.79 1.49
N ALA A 70 -5.18 1.29 2.73
CA ALA A 70 -4.72 2.64 2.99
C ALA A 70 -3.22 2.83 2.64
N ILE A 71 -2.36 1.86 2.95
CA ILE A 71 -0.94 1.94 2.58
C ILE A 71 -0.73 1.79 1.07
N ALA A 72 -1.52 0.95 0.39
CA ALA A 72 -1.49 0.86 -1.07
C ALA A 72 -1.82 2.21 -1.73
N ASP A 73 -2.79 2.95 -1.21
CA ASP A 73 -3.15 4.28 -1.70
C ASP A 73 -2.03 5.32 -1.48
N VAL A 74 -1.27 5.21 -0.38
CA VAL A 74 -0.05 6.03 -0.19
C VAL A 74 0.99 5.70 -1.24
N HIS A 75 1.26 4.41 -1.51
CA HIS A 75 2.21 3.98 -2.54
C HIS A 75 1.77 4.33 -3.97
N ALA A 76 0.48 4.54 -4.19
CA ALA A 76 -0.07 4.98 -5.48
C ALA A 76 0.15 6.47 -5.77
N ASN A 77 0.60 7.27 -4.79
CA ASN A 77 0.85 8.70 -5.00
C ASN A 77 2.09 8.90 -5.90
N PRO A 78 1.95 9.50 -7.11
CA PRO A 78 3.02 9.64 -8.08
C PRO A 78 4.05 10.71 -7.68
N ALA A 79 3.75 11.59 -6.73
CA ALA A 79 4.70 12.60 -6.28
C ALA A 79 5.81 12.02 -5.38
N ILE A 80 5.50 10.97 -4.63
CA ILE A 80 6.42 10.40 -3.62
C ILE A 80 7.69 9.80 -4.24
N PRO A 81 7.64 8.96 -5.29
CA PRO A 81 8.83 8.29 -5.82
C PRO A 81 9.90 9.21 -6.41
N HIS A 82 9.59 10.50 -6.60
CA HIS A 82 10.48 11.49 -7.22
C HIS A 82 11.18 12.39 -6.19
N ASP A 83 10.96 12.15 -4.90
CA ASP A 83 11.53 12.95 -3.81
C ASP A 83 12.09 12.04 -2.71
N ASP A 84 13.41 12.08 -2.52
CA ASP A 84 14.12 11.17 -1.62
C ASP A 84 13.66 11.29 -0.15
N GLU A 85 13.28 12.49 0.31
CA GLU A 85 12.80 12.66 1.69
C GLU A 85 11.39 12.10 1.86
N LEU A 86 10.50 12.28 0.87
CA LEU A 86 9.18 11.67 0.88
C LEU A 86 9.26 10.15 0.81
N VAL A 87 10.19 9.60 0.01
CA VAL A 87 10.47 8.15 -0.02
C VAL A 87 10.94 7.67 1.34
N ALA A 88 11.89 8.37 1.97
CA ALA A 88 12.38 8.01 3.30
C ALA A 88 11.29 8.10 4.37
N ALA A 89 10.39 9.09 4.28
CA ALA A 89 9.24 9.22 5.17
C ALA A 89 8.23 8.08 4.97
N ARG A 90 7.90 7.75 3.72
CA ARG A 90 7.03 6.61 3.39
C ARG A 90 7.61 5.30 3.90
N ASN A 91 8.92 5.07 3.76
CA ASN A 91 9.54 3.84 4.27
C ASN A 91 9.41 3.72 5.80
N ARG A 92 9.53 4.84 6.53
CA ARG A 92 9.28 4.86 7.99
C ARG A 92 7.82 4.60 8.33
N LEU A 93 6.88 5.09 7.51
CA LEU A 93 5.47 4.76 7.63
C LEU A 93 5.21 3.28 7.36
N ASP A 94 5.86 2.70 6.35
CA ASP A 94 5.76 1.27 6.03
C ASP A 94 6.16 0.42 7.24
N ASP A 95 7.26 0.76 7.91
CA ASP A 95 7.72 0.04 9.10
C ASP A 95 6.74 0.19 10.27
N ALA A 96 6.16 1.37 10.49
CA ALA A 96 5.14 1.59 11.52
C ALA A 96 3.83 0.83 11.22
N VAL A 97 3.47 0.70 9.94
CA VAL A 97 2.34 -0.13 9.48
C VAL A 97 2.58 -1.60 9.82
N PHE A 98 3.79 -2.10 9.59
CA PHE A 98 4.17 -3.47 9.94
C PHE A 98 4.15 -3.71 11.45
N GLU A 99 4.56 -2.75 12.27
CA GLU A 99 4.49 -2.83 13.74
C GLU A 99 3.05 -2.79 14.27
N LEU A 100 2.17 -2.02 13.64
CA LEU A 100 0.73 -2.06 13.95
C LEU A 100 0.12 -3.42 13.61
N ASP A 101 0.43 -3.98 12.45
CA ASP A 101 -0.07 -5.30 12.04
C ASP A 101 0.41 -6.42 12.98
N ASP A 102 1.66 -6.35 13.46
CA ASP A 102 2.16 -7.29 14.47
C ASP A 102 1.34 -7.26 15.77
N ARG A 103 0.88 -6.08 16.16
CA ARG A 103 0.06 -5.92 17.38
C ARG A 103 -1.36 -6.40 17.17
N LEU A 104 -1.93 -6.28 15.97
CA LEU A 104 -3.18 -6.95 15.59
C LEU A 104 -3.05 -8.47 15.63
N ILE A 105 -1.90 -9.01 15.21
CA ILE A 105 -1.66 -10.45 15.27
C ILE A 105 -1.57 -10.90 16.74
N ALA A 106 -0.83 -10.14 17.56
CA ALA A 106 -0.68 -10.44 18.98
C ALA A 106 -2.01 -10.31 19.76
N SER A 107 -2.94 -9.44 19.34
CA SER A 107 -4.22 -9.29 20.04
C SER A 107 -5.13 -10.52 19.94
N ALA A 108 -4.88 -11.40 18.96
CA ALA A 108 -5.62 -12.65 18.80
C ALA A 108 -5.37 -13.65 19.95
N ASP A 109 -4.26 -13.50 20.67
CA ASP A 109 -3.87 -14.36 21.79
C ASP A 109 -4.19 -13.75 23.17
N LEU A 110 -4.78 -12.54 23.22
CA LEU A 110 -5.13 -11.84 24.46
C LEU A 110 -6.46 -12.34 25.06
N GLY A 111 -6.72 -11.99 26.33
CA GLY A 111 -8.06 -12.11 26.90
C GLY A 111 -9.08 -11.20 26.20
N GLU A 112 -10.37 -11.52 26.25
CA GLU A 112 -11.43 -10.84 25.49
C GLU A 112 -11.46 -9.31 25.71
N ASP A 113 -11.35 -8.87 26.96
CA ASP A 113 -11.34 -7.44 27.32
C ASP A 113 -10.09 -6.72 26.80
N GLU A 114 -8.92 -7.32 27.00
CA GLU A 114 -7.62 -6.76 26.55
C GLU A 114 -7.52 -6.71 25.02
N SER A 115 -8.04 -7.74 24.35
CA SER A 115 -8.12 -7.80 22.89
C SER A 115 -9.04 -6.69 22.36
N THR A 116 -10.19 -6.47 23.00
CA THR A 116 -11.13 -5.41 22.59
C THR A 116 -10.49 -4.03 22.70
N GLU A 117 -9.81 -3.72 23.81
CA GLU A 117 -9.10 -2.45 24.00
C GLU A 117 -7.99 -2.27 22.97
N ALA A 118 -7.17 -3.29 22.73
CA ALA A 118 -6.11 -3.26 21.74
C ALA A 118 -6.66 -3.00 20.32
N LEU A 119 -7.77 -3.66 19.95
CA LEU A 119 -8.41 -3.50 18.65
C LEU A 119 -9.06 -2.12 18.48
N ASP A 120 -9.61 -1.54 19.55
CA ASP A 120 -10.14 -0.17 19.54
C ASP A 120 -9.02 0.87 19.30
N HIS A 121 -7.87 0.68 19.97
CA HIS A 121 -6.69 1.53 19.80
C HIS A 121 -6.13 1.44 18.38
N ALA A 122 -5.95 0.22 17.87
CA ALA A 122 -5.52 -0.02 16.50
C ALA A 122 -6.50 0.60 15.49
N GLU A 123 -7.81 0.43 15.68
CA GLU A 123 -8.81 1.01 14.80
C GLU A 123 -8.73 2.54 14.72
N SER A 124 -8.47 3.20 15.85
CA SER A 124 -8.27 4.65 15.90
C SER A 124 -7.05 5.08 15.09
N ALA A 125 -5.92 4.38 15.24
CA ALA A 125 -4.70 4.64 14.48
C ALA A 125 -4.90 4.42 12.96
N ILE A 126 -5.62 3.36 12.58
CA ILE A 126 -5.97 3.05 11.19
C ILE A 126 -6.80 4.16 10.57
N LYS A 127 -7.74 4.76 11.30
CA LYS A 127 -8.54 5.90 10.80
C LYS A 127 -7.69 7.10 10.42
N ASP A 128 -6.53 7.29 11.05
CA ASP A 128 -5.60 8.37 10.67
C ASP A 128 -4.76 8.00 9.45
N LEU A 129 -4.38 6.73 9.31
CA LEU A 129 -3.77 6.22 8.09
C LEU A 129 -4.72 6.33 6.89
N GLU A 130 -6.00 5.99 7.04
CA GLU A 130 -7.00 6.05 5.96
C GLU A 130 -7.25 7.49 5.45
N LYS A 131 -7.02 8.51 6.28
CA LYS A 131 -7.13 9.91 5.86
C LYS A 131 -5.88 10.39 5.12
N LEU A 132 -4.74 9.74 5.34
CA LEU A 132 -3.44 10.20 4.85
C LEU A 132 -3.38 10.30 3.33
N PRO A 133 -3.79 9.30 2.52
CA PRO A 133 -3.68 9.37 1.06
C PRO A 133 -4.29 10.65 0.50
N LYS A 134 -5.52 10.98 0.92
CA LYS A 134 -6.21 12.20 0.47
C LYS A 134 -5.39 13.46 0.77
N LYS A 135 -4.85 13.60 1.98
CA LYS A 135 -4.03 14.77 2.35
C LYS A 135 -2.78 14.88 1.47
N LEU A 136 -2.14 13.75 1.15
CA LEU A 136 -0.94 13.74 0.32
C LEU A 136 -1.18 14.21 -1.13
N TRP A 137 -2.41 14.10 -1.64
CA TRP A 137 -2.79 14.62 -2.95
C TRP A 137 -3.06 16.13 -2.96
N GLU A 138 -3.49 16.69 -1.84
CA GLU A 138 -3.95 18.07 -1.72
C GLU A 138 -2.86 19.01 -1.17
N ALA A 139 -1.91 18.48 -0.41
CA ALA A 139 -0.96 19.26 0.38
C ALA A 139 0.34 19.60 -0.36
N PRO A 140 0.98 20.75 -0.06
CA PRO A 140 2.37 21.03 -0.42
C PRO A 140 3.36 20.04 0.21
N ARG A 141 4.53 19.88 -0.39
CA ARG A 141 5.59 18.94 0.03
C ARG A 141 5.88 18.93 1.54
N GLU A 142 6.07 20.10 2.15
CA GLU A 142 6.42 20.22 3.57
C GLU A 142 5.31 19.66 4.48
N GLU A 143 4.05 19.88 4.10
CA GLU A 143 2.90 19.35 4.82
C GLU A 143 2.73 17.84 4.58
N GLN A 144 3.04 17.35 3.37
CA GLN A 144 3.08 15.90 3.10
C GLN A 144 4.07 15.17 4.02
N LEU A 145 5.30 15.70 4.16
CA LEU A 145 6.30 15.15 5.07
C LEU A 145 5.81 15.15 6.52
N ALA A 146 5.27 16.28 6.98
CA ALA A 146 4.74 16.40 8.34
C ALA A 146 3.57 15.44 8.60
N ASP A 147 2.71 15.25 7.61
CA ASP A 147 1.57 14.35 7.66
C ASP A 147 1.98 12.88 7.73
N ILE A 148 2.91 12.45 6.88
CA ILE A 148 3.46 11.09 6.89
C ILE A 148 4.12 10.81 8.25
N ASP A 149 4.98 11.72 8.70
CA ASP A 149 5.69 11.58 9.97
C ASP A 149 4.75 11.56 11.18
N ARG A 150 3.70 12.38 11.16
CA ARG A 150 2.68 12.36 12.21
C ARG A 150 1.96 11.02 12.24
N VAL A 151 1.49 10.54 11.10
CA VAL A 151 0.75 9.27 11.03
C VAL A 151 1.65 8.11 11.44
N ALA A 152 2.91 8.05 10.97
CA ALA A 152 3.86 7.01 11.41
C ALA A 152 4.02 6.97 12.94
N ARG A 153 4.07 8.14 13.62
CA ARG A 153 4.11 8.20 15.10
C ARG A 153 2.82 7.77 15.78
N VAL A 154 1.66 8.01 15.16
CA VAL A 154 0.37 7.54 15.66
C VAL A 154 0.30 6.01 15.54
N LEU A 155 0.69 5.48 14.37
CA LEU A 155 0.71 4.04 14.14
C LEU A 155 1.66 3.32 15.08
N ALA A 156 2.85 3.86 15.38
CA ALA A 156 3.78 3.24 16.32
C ALA A 156 3.30 3.21 17.80
N ARG A 157 2.15 3.82 18.12
CA ARG A 157 1.62 3.92 19.50
C ARG A 157 0.24 3.31 19.69
N GLY A 158 -0.62 3.40 18.69
CA GLY A 158 -1.96 2.80 18.70
C GLY A 158 -1.85 1.38 18.22
#